data_AF-A0A7C5TSU9-F1
#
_entry.id   AF-A0A7C5TSU9-F1
#
_cell.length_a   1.000
_cell.length_b   1.000
_cell.length_c   1.000
_cell.angle_alpha   90.00
_cell.angle_beta   90.00
_cell.angle_gamma   90.00
#
_symmetry.space_group_name_H-M   'P 1'
#
loop_
_entity.id
_entity.type
_entity.pdbx_description
1 polymer ?
#
loop_
_entity_poly.entity_id
_entity_poly.type
_entity_poly.pdbx_seq_one_letter_code
_entity_poly.pdbx_strand_id
1 'polypeptide(L)' 'MKAEQLREQSVAELEKTLSDLEEQLFKLRFQKSTGQLENPVKMRQVRKDIARVLTVLNELRTQEKAG' A
#
# COMPACT_ATOMS: atom_id res chain seq x y z
N MET A 1 3.69 2.74 -7.37
CA MET A 1 3.89 4.04 -6.72
C MET A 1 5.37 4.38 -6.62
N LYS A 2 5.75 5.67 -6.68
CA LYS A 2 7.13 6.14 -6.44
C LYS A 2 7.30 6.49 -4.95
N ALA A 3 8.45 6.17 -4.37
CA ALA A 3 8.71 6.39 -2.94
C ALA A 3 8.80 7.87 -2.57
N GLU A 4 9.26 8.72 -3.48
CA GLU A 4 9.34 10.18 -3.28
C GLU A 4 7.97 10.80 -3.02
N GLN A 5 6.98 10.47 -3.87
CA GLN A 5 5.60 10.96 -3.73
C GLN A 5 4.93 10.52 -2.43
N LEU A 6 5.31 9.36 -1.89
CA LEU A 6 4.77 8.88 -0.61
C LEU A 6 5.35 9.65 0.58
N ARG A 7 6.59 10.13 0.49
CA ARG A 7 7.23 10.90 1.58
C ARG A 7 6.73 12.33 1.67
N GLU A 8 6.17 12.86 0.59
CA GLU A 8 5.56 14.19 0.55
C GLU A 8 4.12 14.20 1.10
N GLN A 9 3.51 13.03 1.28
CA GLN A 9 2.16 12.91 1.82
C GLN A 9 2.15 12.94 3.35
N SER A 10 1.04 13.41 3.91
CA SER A 10 0.79 13.36 5.34
C SER A 10 0.54 11.93 5.82
N VAL A 11 0.75 11.67 7.12
CA VAL A 11 0.47 10.37 7.75
C VAL A 11 -0.99 9.93 7.49
N ALA A 12 -1.94 10.85 7.59
CA ALA A 12 -3.36 10.57 7.36
C ALA A 12 -3.65 10.17 5.90
N GLU A 13 -2.99 10.80 4.92
CA GLU A 13 -3.12 10.44 3.51
C GLU A 13 -2.49 9.09 3.21
N LEU A 14 -1.36 8.77 3.85
CA LEU A 14 -0.71 7.48 3.74
C LEU A 14 -1.56 6.36 4.34
N GLU A 15 -2.21 6.59 5.49
CA GLU A 15 -3.14 5.64 6.10
C GLU A 15 -4.39 5.42 5.24
N LYS A 16 -4.94 6.48 4.64
CA LYS A 16 -6.03 6.35 3.67
C LYS A 16 -5.60 5.53 2.46
N THR A 17 -4.43 5.83 1.90
CA THR A 17 -3.88 5.11 0.75
C THR A 17 -3.62 3.64 1.07
N LEU A 18 -3.17 3.33 2.29
CA LEU A 18 -3.01 1.96 2.77
C LEU A 18 -4.36 1.22 2.77
N SER A 19 -5.40 1.84 3.35
CA SER A 19 -6.75 1.26 3.38
C SER A 19 -7.28 0.96 1.97
N ASP A 20 -7.12 1.91 1.04
CA ASP A 20 -7.56 1.74 -0.35
C ASP A 20 -6.83 0.58 -1.05
N LEU A 21 -5.52 0.43 -0.81
CA LEU A 21 -4.71 -0.66 -1.36
C LEU A 21 -5.07 -2.02 -0.75
N GLU A 22 -5.41 -2.07 0.55
CA GLU A 22 -5.88 -3.28 1.22
C GLU A 22 -7.23 -3.75 0.68
N GLU A 23 -8.17 -2.82 0.46
CA GLU A 23 -9.46 -3.12 -0.17
C GLU A 23 -9.25 -3.64 -1.60
N GLN A 24 -8.34 -3.03 -2.36
CA GLN A 24 -7.99 -3.49 -3.69
C GLN A 24 -7.39 -4.91 -3.66
N LEU A 25 -6.50 -5.20 -2.70
CA LEU A 25 -5.93 -6.53 -2.53
C LEU A 25 -7.01 -7.56 -2.16
N PHE A 26 -7.98 -7.19 -1.32
CA PHE A 26 -9.12 -8.03 -0.98
C PHE A 26 -9.95 -8.39 -2.22
N LYS A 27 -10.30 -7.40 -3.05
CA LYS A 27 -11.01 -7.62 -4.32
C LYS A 27 -10.23 -8.55 -5.25
N LEU A 28 -8.91 -8.35 -5.37
CA LEU A 28 -8.05 -9.23 -6.20
C LEU A 28 -7.96 -10.66 -5.63
N ARG A 29 -7.95 -10.82 -4.31
CA ARG A 29 -7.99 -12.16 -3.67
C ARG A 29 -9.33 -12.83 -3.92
N PHE A 30 -10.43 -12.08 -3.86
CA PHE A 30 -11.76 -12.59 -4.18
C PHE A 30 -11.86 -13.05 -5.64
N GLN A 31 -11.42 -12.21 -6.59
CA GLN A 31 -11.33 -12.56 -8.01
C GLN A 31 -10.45 -13.80 -8.26
N LYS A 32 -9.36 -13.95 -7.48
CA LYS A 32 -8.51 -15.14 -7.55
C LYS A 32 -9.26 -16.39 -7.08
N SER A 33 -10.01 -16.31 -5.98
CA SER A 33 -10.79 -17.44 -5.47
C SER A 33 -11.95 -17.83 -6.40
N THR A 34 -12.55 -16.87 -7.12
CA THR A 34 -13.62 -17.14 -8.09
C THR A 34 -13.08 -17.56 -9.46
N GLY A 35 -11.76 -17.59 -9.66
CA GLY A 35 -11.13 -17.92 -10.94
C GLY A 35 -11.24 -16.83 -12.01
N GLN A 36 -11.69 -15.63 -11.65
CA GLN A 36 -11.89 -14.48 -12.55
C GLN A 36 -10.70 -13.49 -12.53
N LEU A 37 -9.54 -13.90 -11.99
CA LEU A 37 -8.38 -13.04 -11.92
C LEU A 37 -7.68 -12.94 -13.29
N GLU A 38 -7.97 -11.85 -14.00
CA GLU A 38 -7.38 -11.60 -15.32
C GLU A 38 -5.87 -11.29 -15.27
N ASN A 39 -5.40 -10.63 -14.21
CA ASN A 39 -4.00 -10.19 -14.12
C ASN A 39 -3.35 -10.48 -12.74
N PRO A 40 -2.64 -11.62 -12.61
CA PRO A 40 -1.89 -11.97 -11.40
C PRO A 40 -0.76 -10.99 -11.04
N VAL A 41 -0.20 -10.27 -12.03
CA VAL A 41 0.86 -9.28 -11.80
C VAL A 41 0.34 -8.11 -10.96
N LYS A 42 -0.93 -7.72 -11.15
CA LYS A 42 -1.58 -6.65 -10.38
C LYS A 42 -1.58 -6.95 -8.88
N MET A 43 -1.84 -8.20 -8.50
CA MET A 43 -1.77 -8.62 -7.09
C MET A 43 -0.36 -8.50 -6.49
N ARG A 44 0.69 -8.81 -7.27
CA ARG A 44 2.08 -8.60 -6.84
C ARG A 44 2.40 -7.10 -6.71
N GLN A 45 1.89 -6.29 -7.62
CA GLN A 45 2.10 -4.84 -7.62
C GLN A 45 1.44 -4.19 -6.39
N VAL A 46 0.18 -4.50 -6.12
CA VAL A 46 -0.56 -3.97 -4.94
C VAL A 46 0.15 -4.35 -3.64
N ARG A 47 0.61 -5.60 -3.49
CA ARG A 47 1.41 -6.01 -2.32
C ARG A 47 2.70 -5.20 -2.14
N LYS A 48 3.39 -4.88 -3.24
CA LYS A 48 4.60 -4.04 -3.19
C LYS A 48 4.27 -2.60 -2.83
N ASP A 49 3.16 -2.08 -3.34
CA ASP A 49 2.71 -0.72 -3.03
C ASP A 49 2.31 -0.59 -1.55
N ILE A 50 1.58 -1.57 -0.98
CA ILE A 50 1.31 -1.65 0.47
C ILE A 50 2.61 -1.64 1.28
N ALA A 51 3.59 -2.48 0.91
CA ALA A 51 4.86 -2.55 1.61
C ALA A 51 5.59 -1.19 1.62
N ARG A 52 5.58 -0.46 0.49
CA ARG A 52 6.19 0.88 0.40
C ARG A 52 5.51 1.88 1.32
N VAL A 53 4.18 1.90 1.38
CA VAL A 53 3.42 2.80 2.25
C VAL A 53 3.73 2.51 3.72
N LEU A 54 3.73 1.24 4.12
CA LEU A 54 4.10 0.82 5.48
C LEU A 54 5.53 1.22 5.85
N THR A 55 6.48 1.08 4.92
CA THR A 55 7.86 1.53 5.14
C THR A 55 7.92 3.03 5.40
N VAL A 56 7.27 3.86 4.58
CA VAL A 56 7.26 5.32 4.76
C VAL A 56 6.59 5.72 6.06
N LEU A 57 5.44 5.11 6.42
CA LEU A 57 4.78 5.33 7.70
C LEU A 57 5.71 5.01 8.88
N ASN A 58 6.50 3.94 8.78
CA ASN A 58 7.45 3.59 9.82
C ASN A 58 8.66 4.54 9.86
N GLU A 59 9.14 5.00 8.72
CA GLU A 59 10.20 6.03 8.62
C GLU A 59 9.75 7.31 9.33
N LEU A 60 8.55 7.81 9.05
CA LEU A 60 7.97 8.99 9.68
C LEU A 60 7.84 8.83 11.20
N ARG A 61 7.27 7.70 11.65
CA ARG A 61 7.15 7.38 13.10
C ARG A 61 8.50 7.29 13.81
N THR A 62 9.54 6.84 13.11
CA THR A 62 10.89 6.73 13.68
C THR A 62 11.54 8.11 13.77
N GLN A 63 11.33 8.98 12.77
CA GLN A 63 11.80 10.36 12.80
C GLN A 63 11.16 11.18 13.92
N GLU A 64 9.85 11.03 14.16
CA GLU A 64 9.15 11.69 15.27
C GLU A 64 9.68 11.30 16.66
N LYS A 65 10.17 10.06 16.83
CA LYS A 65 10.72 9.59 18.11
C LYS A 65 12.17 9.95 18.35
N ALA A 66 12.88 10.38 17.31
CA ALA A 66 14.30 10.73 17.36
C ALA A 66 14.54 12.23 17.62
N GLY A 67 13.49 13.05 17.57
CA GLY A 67 13.49 14.46 17.96
C GLY A 67 12.86 14.66 19.34
#